data_AF-A0A7M1I2Q0-F1
#
_entry.id   AF-A0A7M1I2Q0-F1
#
_cell.length_a   1.000
_cell.length_b   1.000
_cell.length_c   1.000
_cell.angle_alpha   90.00
_cell.angle_beta   90.00
_cell.angle_gamma   90.00
#
_symmetry.space_group_name_H-M   'P 1'
#
loop_
_entity.id
_entity.type
_entity.pdbx_description
1 polymer ?
#
loop_
_entity_poly.entity_id
_entity_poly.type
_entity_poly.pdbx_seq_one_letter_code
_entity_poly.pdbx_strand_id
1 'polypeptide(L)'
;MLDALSEQDLLTQGVALREMKLVSGGSGLAIGLARDWAQRHGARGESAQAGMPLAGPAVVLSGSCSVMTNSQVAAYRQQAPARAVDLSACFTDLESYVRTLTDWVDAQRDAPLAPMIYATTEPQTLQRIQAQYGDKASSERVEQLFAALAAALKANGFTRFIVAGGETSSIVAQTLGVEAFHIGVLGIFRPKTTKCSGGRAVRGLQRGITFR
;
A
#
# COMPACT_ATOMS: atom_id res chain seq x y z
N MET A 1 31.51 3.27 -11.23
CA MET A 1 30.72 3.84 -10.10
C MET A 1 30.71 5.35 -10.30
N LEU A 2 29.56 6.00 -10.14
CA LEU A 2 29.41 7.45 -10.32
C LEU A 2 28.96 8.05 -8.99
N ASP A 3 29.64 9.10 -8.56
CA ASP A 3 29.32 9.79 -7.32
C ASP A 3 28.13 10.73 -7.53
N ALA A 4 27.25 10.80 -6.52
CA ALA A 4 26.15 11.75 -6.46
C ALA A 4 25.99 12.23 -5.02
N LEU A 5 26.34 13.49 -4.78
CA LEU A 5 26.19 14.16 -3.48
C LEU A 5 24.94 15.07 -3.47
N SER A 6 24.42 15.37 -4.65
CA SER A 6 23.26 16.22 -4.87
C SER A 6 22.33 15.66 -5.94
N GLU A 7 21.10 16.17 -6.00
CA GLU A 7 20.19 15.86 -7.10
C GLU A 7 20.76 16.31 -8.45
N GLN A 8 21.52 17.40 -8.49
CA GLN A 8 22.14 17.94 -9.71
C GLN A 8 23.12 16.95 -10.34
N ASP A 9 23.85 16.18 -9.52
CA ASP A 9 24.74 15.13 -10.01
C ASP A 9 23.95 14.04 -10.75
N LEU A 10 22.78 13.65 -10.22
CA LEU A 10 21.90 12.65 -10.84
C LEU A 10 21.34 13.15 -12.18
N LEU A 11 21.01 14.44 -12.29
CA LEU A 11 20.58 15.04 -13.56
C LEU A 11 21.70 15.00 -14.59
N THR A 12 22.91 15.35 -14.18
CA THR A 12 24.10 15.32 -15.03
C THR A 12 24.39 13.89 -15.52
N GLN A 13 24.30 12.92 -14.62
CA GLN A 13 24.44 11.50 -14.96
C GLN A 13 23.34 11.05 -15.94
N GLY A 14 22.10 11.50 -15.77
CA GLY A 14 20.99 11.19 -16.70
C GLY A 14 21.28 11.62 -18.13
N VAL A 15 21.80 12.84 -18.31
CA VAL A 15 22.20 13.37 -19.62
C VAL A 15 23.38 12.57 -20.19
N ALA A 16 24.39 12.24 -19.37
CA ALA A 16 25.58 11.52 -19.82
C ALA A 16 25.31 10.07 -20.22
N LEU A 17 24.33 9.42 -19.57
CA LEU A 17 24.02 8.00 -19.76
C LEU A 17 22.88 7.75 -20.76
N ARG A 18 22.28 8.79 -21.34
CA ARG A 18 21.02 8.71 -22.12
C ARG A 18 21.06 7.78 -23.33
N GLU A 19 22.21 7.60 -23.96
CA GLU A 19 22.37 6.74 -25.15
C GLU A 19 22.83 5.30 -24.79
N MET A 20 23.08 5.04 -23.51
CA MET A 20 23.50 3.70 -23.08
C MET A 20 22.31 2.73 -23.16
N LYS A 21 22.52 1.59 -23.84
CA LYS A 21 21.51 0.52 -23.94
C LYS A 21 21.15 -0.10 -22.59
N LEU A 22 22.07 -0.06 -21.63
CA LEU A 22 21.90 -0.61 -20.29
C LEU A 22 22.57 0.29 -19.27
N VAL A 23 21.84 0.58 -18.20
CA VAL A 23 22.31 1.31 -17.02
C VAL A 23 21.83 0.58 -15.76
N SER A 24 22.58 0.69 -14.66
CA SER A 24 22.19 0.14 -13.37
C SER A 24 22.36 1.18 -12.27
N GLY A 25 21.42 1.21 -11.32
CA GLY A 25 21.42 2.19 -10.24
C GLY A 25 20.14 2.15 -9.41
N GLY A 26 20.10 2.96 -8.35
CA GLY A 26 18.88 3.18 -7.58
C GLY A 26 17.91 4.13 -8.28
N SER A 27 16.80 4.46 -7.61
CA SER A 27 15.78 5.39 -8.15
C SER A 27 16.32 6.80 -8.43
N GLY A 28 17.41 7.22 -7.76
CA GLY A 28 18.05 8.51 -8.02
C GLY A 28 18.50 8.67 -9.47
N LEU A 29 19.14 7.64 -10.06
CA LEU A 29 19.55 7.68 -11.46
C LEU A 29 18.36 7.76 -12.42
N ALA A 30 17.26 7.07 -12.08
CA ALA A 30 16.04 7.11 -12.86
C ALA A 30 15.43 8.52 -12.96
N ILE A 31 15.62 9.38 -11.94
CA ILE A 31 15.17 10.78 -11.97
C ILE A 31 15.86 11.55 -13.10
N GLY A 32 17.18 11.43 -13.21
CA GLY A 32 17.96 12.12 -14.24
C GLY A 32 17.57 11.67 -15.65
N LEU A 33 17.47 10.36 -15.87
CA LEU A 33 17.06 9.78 -17.15
C LEU A 33 15.63 10.19 -17.54
N ALA A 34 14.69 10.12 -16.60
CA ALA A 34 13.31 10.51 -16.85
C ALA A 34 13.17 12.01 -17.19
N ARG A 35 13.92 12.88 -16.50
CA ARG A 35 13.93 14.33 -16.77
C ARG A 35 14.56 14.68 -18.11
N ASP A 36 15.72 14.10 -18.45
CA ASP A 36 16.33 14.27 -19.77
C ASP A 36 15.35 13.83 -20.88
N TRP A 37 14.74 12.65 -20.72
CA TRP A 37 13.78 12.14 -21.68
C TRP A 37 12.57 13.07 -21.85
N ALA A 38 11.99 13.55 -20.74
CA ALA A 38 10.85 14.47 -20.76
C ALA A 38 11.18 15.83 -21.37
N GLN A 39 12.40 16.36 -21.18
CA GLN A 39 12.85 17.59 -21.83
C GLN A 39 12.95 17.44 -23.35
N ARG A 40 13.39 16.27 -23.84
CA ARG A 40 13.56 16.02 -25.29
C ARG A 40 12.28 15.65 -26.02
N HIS A 41 11.35 14.98 -25.35
CA HIS A 41 10.15 14.42 -25.99
C HIS A 41 8.84 15.04 -25.49
N GLY A 42 8.91 16.00 -24.57
CA GLY A 42 7.77 16.55 -23.87
C GLY A 42 7.27 15.66 -22.73
N ALA A 43 6.70 16.27 -21.69
CA ALA A 43 6.03 15.54 -20.63
C ALA A 43 4.66 15.04 -21.12
N ARG A 44 4.52 13.72 -21.31
CA ARG A 44 3.20 13.11 -21.54
C ARG A 44 2.45 12.99 -20.21
N GLY A 45 1.58 13.96 -19.92
CA GLY A 45 0.74 13.98 -18.71
C GLY A 45 -0.31 12.85 -18.64
N GLU A 46 -0.50 12.11 -19.73
CA GLU A 46 -1.50 11.04 -19.88
C GLU A 46 -1.36 9.94 -18.81
N SER A 47 -0.13 9.55 -18.45
CA SER A 47 0.09 8.49 -17.44
C SER A 47 -0.27 8.95 -16.03
N ALA A 48 0.05 10.20 -15.69
CA ALA A 48 -0.26 10.77 -14.38
C ALA A 48 -1.78 10.93 -14.19
N GLN A 49 -2.49 11.32 -15.26
CA GLN A 49 -3.95 11.41 -15.26
C GLN A 49 -4.61 10.03 -15.23
N ALA A 50 -4.06 9.04 -15.94
CA ALA A 50 -4.54 7.66 -15.90
C ALA A 50 -4.38 7.00 -14.53
N GLY A 51 -3.39 7.41 -13.75
CA GLY A 51 -3.16 6.95 -12.38
C GLY A 51 -3.93 7.70 -11.29
N MET A 52 -4.80 8.65 -11.65
CA MET A 52 -5.65 9.34 -10.68
C MET A 52 -6.67 8.40 -10.04
N PRO A 53 -7.02 8.63 -8.77
CA PRO A 53 -8.02 7.81 -8.11
C PRO A 53 -9.39 7.95 -8.78
N LEU A 54 -10.04 6.81 -9.01
CA LEU A 54 -11.43 6.71 -9.42
C LEU A 54 -12.33 7.33 -8.36
N ALA A 55 -13.47 7.84 -8.82
CA ALA A 55 -14.55 8.19 -7.92
C ALA A 55 -15.09 6.95 -7.20
N GLY A 56 -15.79 7.19 -6.10
CA GLY A 56 -16.47 6.15 -5.32
C GLY A 56 -15.88 5.94 -3.93
N PRO A 57 -16.49 5.06 -3.13
CA PRO A 57 -16.10 4.79 -1.76
C PRO A 57 -14.66 4.27 -1.63
N ALA A 58 -14.01 4.66 -0.54
CA ALA A 58 -12.66 4.24 -0.19
C ALA A 58 -12.61 3.52 1.14
N VAL A 59 -11.62 2.65 1.31
CA VAL A 59 -11.31 1.98 2.57
C VAL A 59 -9.80 2.00 2.84
N VAL A 60 -9.41 2.11 4.11
CA VAL A 60 -8.02 1.93 4.55
C VAL A 60 -7.86 0.55 5.21
N LEU A 61 -6.91 -0.24 4.72
CA LEU A 61 -6.57 -1.57 5.26
C LEU A 61 -5.12 -1.55 5.77
N SER A 62 -4.93 -1.67 7.08
CA SER A 62 -3.60 -1.60 7.71
C SER A 62 -3.23 -2.88 8.44
N GLY A 63 -2.40 -3.72 7.82
CA GLY A 63 -1.91 -4.97 8.41
C GLY A 63 -0.52 -4.89 9.02
N SER A 64 0.20 -3.77 8.90
CA SER A 64 1.57 -3.65 9.41
C SER A 64 1.64 -3.18 10.87
N CYS A 65 2.54 -3.80 11.64
CA CYS A 65 2.88 -3.42 13.01
C CYS A 65 4.13 -2.53 13.11
N SER A 66 4.59 -1.90 12.02
CA SER A 66 5.78 -1.05 12.06
C SER A 66 5.54 0.22 12.89
N VAL A 67 6.59 0.77 13.49
CA VAL A 67 6.52 2.00 14.30
C VAL A 67 5.85 3.15 13.52
N MET A 68 6.23 3.33 12.25
CA MET A 68 5.65 4.37 11.40
C MET A 68 4.17 4.10 11.11
N THR A 69 3.81 2.86 10.78
CA THR A 69 2.41 2.48 10.55
C THR A 69 1.55 2.72 11.78
N ASN A 70 2.04 2.39 12.98
CA ASN A 70 1.31 2.62 14.22
C ASN A 70 1.07 4.11 14.48
N SER A 71 2.06 4.96 14.18
CA SER A 71 1.90 6.42 14.25
C SER A 71 0.84 6.92 13.27
N GLN A 72 0.86 6.43 12.03
CA GLN A 72 -0.14 6.79 11.01
C GLN A 72 -1.56 6.33 11.38
N VAL A 73 -1.71 5.11 11.92
CA VAL A 73 -2.98 4.59 12.43
C VAL A 73 -3.48 5.42 13.62
N ALA A 74 -2.59 5.81 14.54
CA ALA A 74 -2.94 6.64 15.69
C ALA A 74 -3.42 8.04 15.26
N ALA A 75 -2.75 8.67 14.30
CA ALA A 75 -3.14 9.96 13.76
C ALA A 75 -4.44 9.91 12.96
N TYR A 76 -4.65 8.84 12.16
CA TYR A 76 -5.82 8.72 11.29
C TYR A 76 -7.10 8.40 12.05
N ARG A 77 -7.03 7.60 13.13
CA ARG A 77 -8.23 7.28 13.94
C ARG A 77 -8.87 8.50 14.60
N GLN A 78 -8.12 9.59 14.76
CA GLN A 78 -8.64 10.83 15.33
C GLN A 78 -9.54 11.59 14.34
N GLN A 79 -9.52 11.21 13.06
CA GLN A 79 -10.18 11.94 11.98
C GLN A 79 -11.22 11.09 11.22
N ALA A 80 -11.04 9.77 11.21
CA ALA A 80 -11.88 8.84 10.44
C ALA A 80 -12.37 7.67 11.30
N PRO A 81 -13.53 7.07 10.97
CA PRO A 81 -13.98 5.83 11.60
C PRO A 81 -12.90 4.75 11.49
N ALA A 82 -12.53 4.14 12.62
CA ALA A 82 -11.49 3.13 12.64
C ALA A 82 -11.90 1.96 13.53
N ARG A 83 -11.63 0.74 13.06
CA ARG A 83 -11.91 -0.49 13.80
C ARG A 83 -10.70 -1.41 13.81
N ALA A 84 -10.32 -1.84 15.01
CA ALA A 84 -9.28 -2.83 15.21
C ALA A 84 -9.80 -4.23 14.83
N VAL A 85 -8.93 -5.03 14.23
CA VAL A 85 -9.18 -6.46 13.98
C VAL A 85 -9.13 -7.22 15.31
N ASP A 86 -10.15 -8.04 15.54
CA ASP A 86 -10.20 -9.04 16.59
C ASP A 86 -9.75 -10.39 16.02
N LEU A 87 -8.51 -10.79 16.34
CA LEU A 87 -7.96 -12.05 15.83
C LEU A 87 -8.67 -13.27 16.39
N SER A 88 -9.22 -13.21 17.60
CA SER A 88 -9.97 -14.34 18.16
C SER A 88 -11.23 -14.61 17.33
N ALA A 89 -11.91 -13.55 16.87
CA ALA A 89 -13.05 -13.67 15.96
C ALA A 89 -12.62 -14.28 14.61
N CYS A 90 -11.47 -13.89 14.07
CA CYS A 90 -10.92 -14.47 12.83
C CYS A 90 -10.62 -15.98 12.93
N PHE A 91 -10.20 -16.45 14.10
CA PHE A 91 -9.94 -17.87 14.35
C PHE A 91 -11.22 -18.67 14.61
N THR A 92 -12.26 -18.02 15.15
CA THR A 92 -13.55 -18.65 15.44
C THR A 92 -14.37 -18.88 14.17
N ASP A 93 -14.63 -17.79 13.42
CA ASP A 93 -15.37 -17.83 12.16
C ASP A 93 -14.95 -16.65 11.30
N LEU A 94 -14.04 -16.92 10.37
CA LEU A 94 -13.50 -15.89 9.47
C LEU A 94 -14.59 -15.30 8.57
N GLU A 95 -15.49 -16.12 8.04
CA GLU A 95 -16.47 -15.71 7.05
C GLU A 95 -17.51 -14.77 7.66
N SER A 96 -18.03 -15.13 8.83
CA SER A 96 -18.93 -14.29 9.61
C SER A 96 -18.26 -12.98 10.05
N TYR A 97 -16.99 -13.05 10.44
CA TYR A 97 -16.26 -11.86 10.83
C TYR A 97 -15.99 -10.91 9.66
N VAL A 98 -15.67 -11.45 8.47
CA VAL A 98 -15.54 -10.66 7.23
C VAL A 98 -16.84 -9.94 6.90
N ARG A 99 -18.00 -10.63 6.99
CA ARG A 99 -19.31 -9.97 6.82
C ARG A 99 -19.50 -8.82 7.81
N THR A 100 -19.24 -9.07 9.09
CA THR A 100 -19.35 -8.06 10.15
C THR A 100 -18.49 -6.83 9.87
N LEU A 101 -17.26 -7.02 9.40
CA LEU A 101 -16.37 -5.91 9.05
C LEU A 101 -16.83 -5.19 7.77
N THR A 102 -17.33 -5.94 6.79
CA THR A 102 -17.83 -5.39 5.52
C THR A 102 -19.05 -4.51 5.77
N ASP A 103 -20.02 -4.98 6.55
CA ASP A 103 -21.22 -4.23 6.92
C ASP A 103 -20.87 -2.97 7.72
N TRP A 104 -19.89 -3.09 8.64
CA TRP A 104 -19.42 -1.94 9.39
C TRP A 104 -18.75 -0.90 8.50
N VAL A 105 -17.92 -1.31 7.54
CA VAL A 105 -17.29 -0.39 6.58
C VAL A 105 -18.34 0.26 5.67
N ASP A 106 -19.34 -0.50 5.22
CA ASP A 106 -20.40 0.01 4.35
C ASP A 106 -21.28 1.05 5.05
N ALA A 107 -21.59 0.83 6.33
CA ALA A 107 -22.32 1.80 7.15
C ALA A 107 -21.58 3.15 7.32
N GLN A 108 -20.30 3.24 6.98
CA GLN A 108 -19.48 4.45 7.05
C GLN A 108 -19.23 5.09 5.68
N ARG A 109 -19.94 4.65 4.63
CA ARG A 109 -19.71 5.08 3.24
C ARG A 109 -19.75 6.59 3.02
N ASP A 110 -20.60 7.29 3.77
CA ASP A 110 -20.80 8.74 3.67
C ASP A 110 -19.88 9.54 4.61
N ALA A 111 -18.97 8.88 5.34
CA ALA A 111 -18.01 9.56 6.19
C ALA A 111 -17.07 10.46 5.34
N PRO A 112 -16.66 11.64 5.84
CA PRO A 112 -15.76 12.54 5.10
C PRO A 112 -14.42 11.90 4.72
N LEU A 113 -13.97 10.93 5.53
CA LEU A 113 -12.74 10.18 5.33
C LEU A 113 -13.03 8.68 5.32
N ALA A 114 -12.23 7.95 4.55
CA ALA A 114 -12.37 6.51 4.38
C ALA A 114 -12.30 5.76 5.73
N PRO A 115 -13.24 4.85 6.03
CA PRO A 115 -13.14 4.01 7.21
C PRO A 115 -11.88 3.13 7.17
N MET A 116 -11.28 2.90 8.33
CA MET A 116 -10.04 2.14 8.48
C MET A 116 -10.24 0.84 9.26
N ILE A 117 -9.81 -0.28 8.67
CA ILE A 117 -9.63 -1.56 9.36
C ILE A 117 -8.14 -1.79 9.58
N TYR A 118 -7.73 -2.02 10.83
CA TYR A 118 -6.32 -2.18 11.17
C TYR A 118 -6.05 -3.37 12.09
N ALA A 119 -4.96 -4.10 11.84
CA ALA A 119 -4.47 -5.21 12.65
C ALA A 119 -3.39 -4.78 13.65
N THR A 120 -3.17 -3.47 13.82
CA THR A 120 -2.27 -2.94 14.85
C THR A 120 -2.85 -3.21 16.23
N THR A 121 -2.14 -4.06 16.97
CA THR A 121 -2.46 -4.40 18.35
C THR A 121 -1.32 -3.91 19.24
N GLU A 122 -1.63 -3.47 20.45
CA GLU A 122 -0.61 -3.21 21.47
C GLU A 122 0.32 -4.43 21.62
N PRO A 123 1.64 -4.25 21.80
CA PRO A 123 2.61 -5.35 21.84
C PRO A 123 2.23 -6.48 22.80
N GLN A 124 1.62 -6.15 23.93
CA GLN A 124 1.19 -7.11 24.95
C GLN A 124 0.04 -8.01 24.47
N THR A 125 -0.91 -7.48 23.73
CA THR A 125 -2.03 -8.26 23.18
C THR A 125 -1.57 -9.07 21.98
N LEU A 126 -0.65 -8.55 21.16
CA LEU A 126 -0.02 -9.33 20.09
C LEU A 126 0.74 -10.54 20.67
N GLN A 127 1.52 -10.35 21.73
CA GLN A 127 2.22 -11.45 22.41
C GLN A 127 1.25 -12.52 22.95
N ARG A 128 0.11 -12.13 23.54
CA ARG A 128 -0.90 -13.08 24.01
C ARG A 128 -1.49 -13.91 22.87
N ILE A 129 -1.79 -13.28 21.74
CA ILE A 129 -2.33 -13.95 20.55
C ILE A 129 -1.29 -14.88 19.94
N GLN A 130 -0.05 -14.42 19.81
CA GLN A 130 1.06 -15.24 19.31
C GLN A 130 1.36 -16.44 20.25
N ALA A 131 1.21 -16.27 21.56
CA ALA A 131 1.36 -17.36 22.52
C ALA A 131 0.22 -18.39 22.41
N GLN A 132 -1.00 -17.96 22.11
CA GLN A 132 -2.18 -18.82 22.00
C GLN A 132 -2.25 -19.56 20.67
N TYR A 133 -1.99 -18.87 19.55
CA TYR A 133 -2.22 -19.38 18.20
C TYR A 133 -0.93 -19.60 17.40
N GLY A 134 0.21 -19.09 17.88
CA GLY A 134 1.47 -19.09 17.15
C GLY A 134 1.64 -17.86 16.27
N ASP A 135 2.88 -17.40 16.13
CA ASP A 135 3.22 -16.19 15.36
C ASP A 135 2.87 -16.33 13.87
N LYS A 136 3.34 -17.40 13.24
CA LYS A 136 3.10 -17.67 11.81
C LYS A 136 1.60 -17.78 11.50
N ALA A 137 0.85 -18.58 12.27
CA ALA A 137 -0.58 -18.76 12.05
C ALA A 137 -1.37 -17.46 12.27
N SER A 138 -0.95 -16.62 13.23
CA SER A 138 -1.57 -15.31 13.46
C SER A 138 -1.36 -14.37 12.27
N SER A 139 -0.13 -14.32 11.71
CA SER A 139 0.17 -13.51 10.52
C SER A 139 -0.62 -13.97 9.29
N GLU A 140 -0.61 -15.28 9.01
CA GLU A 140 -1.36 -15.86 7.89
C GLU A 140 -2.86 -15.60 8.03
N ARG A 141 -3.40 -15.67 9.25
CA ARG A 141 -4.82 -15.39 9.52
C ARG A 141 -5.18 -13.92 9.26
N VAL A 142 -4.30 -12.98 9.60
CA VAL A 142 -4.48 -11.55 9.27
C VAL A 142 -4.50 -11.35 7.76
N GLU A 143 -3.61 -12.01 7.03
CA GLU A 143 -3.55 -11.92 5.57
C GLU A 143 -4.81 -12.49 4.91
N GLN A 144 -5.27 -13.67 5.36
CA GLN A 144 -6.52 -14.27 4.90
C GLN A 144 -7.73 -13.36 5.16
N LEU A 145 -7.78 -12.71 6.32
CA LEU A 145 -8.81 -11.73 6.64
C LEU A 145 -8.79 -10.56 5.66
N PHE A 146 -7.64 -9.91 5.45
CA PHE A 146 -7.57 -8.75 4.56
C PHE A 146 -7.83 -9.12 3.10
N ALA A 147 -7.46 -10.32 2.67
CA ALA A 147 -7.82 -10.85 1.36
C ALA A 147 -9.33 -10.97 1.21
N ALA A 148 -9.99 -11.71 2.11
CA ALA A 148 -11.43 -11.93 2.06
C ALA A 148 -12.22 -10.63 2.20
N LEU A 149 -11.79 -9.73 3.10
CA LEU A 149 -12.40 -8.41 3.27
C LEU A 149 -12.24 -7.54 2.03
N ALA A 150 -11.07 -7.53 1.39
CA ALA A 150 -10.88 -6.77 0.16
C ALA A 150 -11.80 -7.26 -0.97
N ALA A 151 -11.93 -8.59 -1.13
CA ALA A 151 -12.84 -9.19 -2.09
C ALA A 151 -14.30 -8.81 -1.81
N ALA A 152 -14.75 -8.91 -0.56
CA ALA A 152 -16.11 -8.55 -0.15
C ALA A 152 -16.41 -7.06 -0.38
N LEU A 153 -15.48 -6.17 -0.02
CA LEU A 153 -15.64 -4.73 -0.24
C LEU A 153 -15.66 -4.38 -1.74
N LYS A 154 -14.84 -5.03 -2.57
CA LYS A 154 -14.91 -4.87 -4.04
C LYS A 154 -16.28 -5.30 -4.57
N ALA A 155 -16.81 -6.43 -4.09
CA ALA A 155 -18.16 -6.88 -4.45
C ALA A 155 -19.24 -5.88 -4.00
N ASN A 156 -19.02 -5.17 -2.90
CA ASN A 156 -19.88 -4.10 -2.39
C ASN A 156 -19.61 -2.72 -3.04
N GLY A 157 -18.88 -2.67 -4.15
CA GLY A 157 -18.66 -1.45 -4.94
C GLY A 157 -17.58 -0.51 -4.39
N PHE A 158 -16.69 -0.98 -3.51
CA PHE A 158 -15.50 -0.21 -3.14
C PHE A 158 -14.51 -0.11 -4.30
N THR A 159 -14.12 1.13 -4.66
CA THR A 159 -13.27 1.41 -5.83
C THR A 159 -11.87 1.87 -5.46
N ARG A 160 -11.64 2.28 -4.21
CA ARG A 160 -10.37 2.82 -3.72
C ARG A 160 -9.90 2.08 -2.47
N PHE A 161 -8.69 1.52 -2.49
CA PHE A 161 -8.12 0.81 -1.34
C PHE A 161 -6.76 1.40 -1.00
N ILE A 162 -6.64 1.91 0.23
CA ILE A 162 -5.40 2.42 0.77
C ILE A 162 -4.83 1.34 1.68
N VAL A 163 -3.71 0.74 1.30
CA VAL A 163 -3.15 -0.42 2.00
C VAL A 163 -1.82 -0.09 2.65
N ALA A 164 -1.68 -0.49 3.92
CA ALA A 164 -0.51 -0.28 4.75
C ALA A 164 0.08 -1.64 5.20
N GLY A 165 1.26 -1.96 4.67
CA GLY A 165 2.00 -3.19 4.95
C GLY A 165 2.42 -3.91 3.67
N GLY A 166 3.64 -4.44 3.63
CA GLY A 166 4.20 -5.11 2.45
C GLY A 166 3.37 -6.33 2.05
N GLU A 167 3.32 -7.32 2.93
CA GLU A 167 2.52 -8.54 2.74
C GLU A 167 1.04 -8.24 2.51
N THR A 168 0.45 -7.35 3.33
CA THR A 168 -0.96 -6.92 3.19
C THR A 168 -1.22 -6.30 1.81
N SER A 169 -0.32 -5.46 1.31
CA SER A 169 -0.48 -4.84 -0.01
C SER A 169 -0.37 -5.86 -1.15
N SER A 170 0.50 -6.86 -1.00
CA SER A 170 0.66 -7.94 -1.98
C SER A 170 -0.59 -8.80 -2.07
N ILE A 171 -1.10 -9.28 -0.93
CA ILE A 171 -2.26 -10.17 -0.90
C ILE A 171 -3.54 -9.44 -1.34
N VAL A 172 -3.72 -8.17 -0.97
CA VAL A 172 -4.87 -7.38 -1.41
C VAL A 172 -4.82 -7.13 -2.91
N ALA A 173 -3.65 -6.74 -3.46
CA ALA A 173 -3.50 -6.52 -4.90
C ALA A 173 -3.77 -7.81 -5.70
N GLN A 174 -3.23 -8.95 -5.24
CA GLN A 174 -3.48 -10.26 -5.86
C GLN A 174 -4.97 -10.62 -5.80
N THR A 175 -5.60 -10.48 -4.64
CA THR A 175 -7.01 -10.80 -4.43
C THR A 175 -7.94 -9.97 -5.31
N LEU A 176 -7.60 -8.70 -5.51
CA LEU A 176 -8.39 -7.79 -6.34
C LEU A 176 -8.12 -7.96 -7.85
N GLY A 177 -7.20 -8.85 -8.24
CA GLY A 177 -6.86 -9.17 -9.63
C GLY A 177 -6.02 -8.09 -10.32
N VAL A 178 -5.16 -7.38 -9.58
CA VAL A 178 -4.33 -6.32 -10.16
C VAL A 178 -3.08 -6.92 -10.79
N GLU A 179 -3.04 -6.93 -12.12
CA GLU A 179 -1.87 -7.35 -12.90
C GLU A 179 -0.95 -6.17 -13.24
N ALA A 180 -1.53 -4.99 -13.48
CA ALA A 180 -0.83 -3.76 -13.82
C ALA A 180 -1.61 -2.53 -13.34
N PHE A 181 -0.92 -1.40 -13.16
CA PHE A 181 -1.55 -0.13 -12.78
C PHE A 181 -0.79 1.07 -13.35
N HIS A 182 -1.50 2.18 -13.55
CA HIS A 182 -0.89 3.45 -13.88
C HIS A 182 -0.38 4.13 -12.60
N ILE A 183 0.85 4.68 -12.66
CA ILE A 183 1.43 5.41 -11.55
C ILE A 183 0.97 6.87 -11.61
N GLY A 184 0.04 7.24 -10.74
CA GLY A 184 -0.41 8.61 -10.53
C GLY A 184 0.38 9.36 -9.47
N VAL A 185 0.13 10.65 -9.35
CA VAL A 185 0.70 11.51 -8.30
C VAL A 185 -0.32 11.61 -7.16
N LEU A 186 -0.16 10.81 -6.11
CA LEU A 186 -0.76 11.11 -4.81
C LEU A 186 0.32 11.75 -3.92
N GLY A 187 0.01 12.89 -3.29
CA GLY A 187 0.95 13.70 -2.53
C GLY A 187 1.85 12.88 -1.59
N ILE A 188 3.17 13.17 -1.64
CA ILE A 188 4.27 12.53 -0.88
C ILE A 188 4.02 11.04 -0.54
N PHE A 189 3.58 10.26 -1.54
CA PHE A 189 3.66 8.81 -1.51
C PHE A 189 4.86 8.42 -2.35
N ARG A 190 5.88 7.80 -1.73
CA ARG A 190 6.99 7.21 -2.48
C ARG A 190 6.53 5.86 -3.03
N PRO A 191 6.36 5.67 -4.36
CA PRO A 191 6.18 4.33 -4.89
C PRO A 191 7.44 3.51 -4.58
N LYS A 192 7.33 2.57 -3.66
CA LYS A 192 8.30 1.46 -3.61
C LYS A 192 7.92 0.47 -4.70
N THR A 193 8.74 0.43 -5.74
CA THR A 193 8.81 -0.67 -6.71
C THR A 193 9.01 -1.98 -5.97
N THR A 194 8.03 -2.88 -6.04
CA THR A 194 8.22 -4.28 -5.64
C THR A 194 9.18 -4.90 -6.65
N LYS A 195 10.33 -5.37 -6.15
CA LYS A 195 11.37 -6.04 -6.94
C LYS A 195 10.93 -7.49 -7.15
N CYS A 196 10.85 -7.96 -8.40
CA CYS A 196 10.78 -9.39 -8.67
C CYS A 196 12.13 -10.03 -8.31
N SER A 197 12.09 -11.04 -7.43
CA SER A 197 13.15 -11.98 -7.02
C SER A 197 14.45 -11.43 -6.36
N GLY A 198 14.72 -11.88 -5.13
CA GLY A 198 16.06 -12.01 -4.52
C GLY A 198 16.61 -10.84 -3.69
N GLY A 199 16.64 -11.00 -2.34
CA GLY A 199 17.54 -10.30 -1.40
C GLY A 199 17.01 -9.03 -0.69
N ARG A 200 17.15 -8.98 0.64
CA ARG A 200 16.56 -8.03 1.61
C ARG A 200 16.94 -6.53 1.44
N ALA A 201 15.94 -5.65 1.55
CA ALA A 201 16.01 -4.37 2.28
C ALA A 201 14.61 -3.77 2.56
N VAL A 202 14.34 -3.52 3.85
CA VAL A 202 13.08 -2.99 4.43
C VAL A 202 13.09 -1.46 4.46
N ARG A 203 11.91 -0.82 4.31
CA ARG A 203 11.42 0.41 5.03
C ARG A 203 10.24 1.09 4.32
N GLY A 204 9.11 1.19 5.00
CA GLY A 204 8.22 2.37 5.05
C GLY A 204 7.15 2.56 3.95
N LEU A 205 5.89 2.48 4.40
CA LEU A 205 4.57 2.84 3.83
C LEU A 205 4.57 3.78 2.59
N GLN A 206 3.67 3.64 1.61
CA GLN A 206 2.21 3.56 1.72
C GLN A 206 1.69 3.34 0.26
N ARG A 207 0.65 2.54 0.00
CA ARG A 207 0.07 2.39 -1.37
C ARG A 207 -1.41 2.78 -1.37
N GLY A 208 -1.74 3.90 -2.01
CA GLY A 208 -3.10 4.20 -2.43
C GLY A 208 -3.28 3.50 -3.76
N ILE A 209 -3.88 2.31 -3.76
CA ILE A 209 -4.18 1.60 -4.99
C ILE A 209 -5.57 2.05 -5.40
N THR A 210 -5.64 2.58 -6.61
CA THR A 210 -6.90 2.84 -7.27
C THR A 210 -7.07 1.83 -8.38
N PHE A 211 -8.21 1.16 -8.39
CA PHE A 211 -8.54 0.08 -9.32
C PHE A 211 -9.32 0.66 -10.49
N ARG A 212 -9.07 0.18 -11.71
CA ARG A 212 -9.99 0.28 -12.85
C ARG A 212 -10.51 -1.12 -13.14
#